data_AF-E6MFM2-F1
#
_entry.id   AF-E6MFM2-F1
#
_cell.length_a   1.000
_cell.length_b   1.000
_cell.length_c   1.000
_cell.angle_alpha   90.00
_cell.angle_beta   90.00
_cell.angle_gamma   90.00
#
_symmetry.space_group_name_H-M   'P 1'
#
loop_
_entity.id
_entity.type
_entity.pdbx_description
1 polymer ?
#
loop_
_entity_poly.entity_id
_entity_poly.type
_entity_poly.pdbx_seq_one_letter_code
_entity_poly.pdbx_strand_id
1 'polypeptide(L)'
;MKATKKQIRMMKALYTDADVAAFQKLIDRQWQIVETGVDNDDDENAIAETIITIFQLALNEQVKMVSTFDSKAYERALNDSASDKGDVPEKKAFDFLNAAKSDFAFGHAFHRMDQLVIETLDRIRVFMRQYPRYEEAVRTLWHVMHQ
;
A
#
# COMPACT_ATOMS: atom_id res chain seq x y z
N MET A 1 7.97 14.38 22.00
CA MET A 1 7.40 15.35 21.04
C MET A 1 5.97 14.94 20.74
N LYS A 2 4.99 15.85 20.88
CA LYS A 2 3.58 15.59 20.51
C LYS A 2 3.41 15.81 19.00
N ALA A 3 2.71 14.91 18.32
CA ALA A 3 2.34 15.10 16.91
C ALA A 3 1.36 16.28 16.80
N THR A 4 1.64 17.23 15.91
CA THR A 4 0.78 18.40 15.70
C THR A 4 -0.50 18.01 14.96
N LYS A 5 -1.62 18.72 15.21
CA LYS A 5 -2.89 18.53 14.47
C LYS A 5 -2.71 18.59 12.95
N LYS A 6 -1.72 19.33 12.45
CA LYS A 6 -1.31 19.40 11.04
C LYS A 6 -0.75 18.06 10.54
N GLN A 7 0.13 17.42 11.31
CA GLN A 7 0.68 16.09 10.98
C GLN A 7 -0.41 15.02 10.97
N ILE A 8 -1.35 15.04 11.93
CA ILE A 8 -2.48 14.11 11.96
C ILE A 8 -3.39 14.27 10.73
N ARG A 9 -3.63 15.52 10.29
CA ARG A 9 -4.43 15.80 9.08
C ARG A 9 -3.73 15.38 7.79
N MET A 10 -2.41 15.57 7.72
CA MET A 10 -1.59 15.08 6.60
C MET A 10 -1.57 13.54 6.57
N MET A 11 -1.50 12.89 7.73
CA MET A 11 -1.58 11.43 7.82
C MET A 11 -2.94 10.90 7.37
N LYS A 12 -4.04 11.59 7.66
CA LYS A 12 -5.40 11.20 7.23
C LYS A 12 -5.67 11.34 5.73
N ALA A 13 -4.81 12.06 5.00
CA ALA A 13 -4.94 12.30 3.56
C ALA A 13 -3.96 11.45 2.74
N LEU A 14 -3.26 10.50 3.36
CA LEU A 14 -2.21 9.70 2.71
C LEU A 14 -2.76 8.76 1.63
N TYR A 15 -3.93 8.19 1.88
CA TYR A 15 -4.62 7.31 0.96
C TYR A 15 -6.10 7.64 0.89
N THR A 16 -6.61 7.60 -0.33
CA THR A 16 -8.02 7.58 -0.67
C THR A 16 -8.36 6.25 -1.33
N ASP A 17 -9.64 5.88 -1.38
CA ASP A 17 -10.07 4.70 -2.14
C ASP A 17 -9.70 4.80 -3.63
N ALA A 18 -9.56 6.02 -4.17
CA ALA A 18 -9.11 6.25 -5.53
C ALA A 18 -7.63 5.86 -5.73
N ASP A 19 -6.77 6.12 -4.74
CA ASP A 19 -5.36 5.72 -4.77
C ASP A 19 -5.23 4.20 -4.75
N VAL A 20 -6.01 3.52 -3.89
CA VAL A 20 -6.07 2.05 -3.84
C VAL A 20 -6.51 1.47 -5.17
N ALA A 21 -7.58 2.01 -5.76
CA ALA A 21 -8.10 1.55 -7.05
C ALA A 21 -7.12 1.78 -8.21
N ALA A 22 -6.40 2.91 -8.20
CA ALA A 22 -5.38 3.22 -9.19
C ALA A 22 -4.20 2.25 -9.11
N PHE A 23 -3.75 1.93 -7.89
CA PHE A 23 -2.68 0.97 -7.66
C PHE A 23 -3.08 -0.44 -8.09
N GLN A 24 -4.28 -0.90 -7.71
CA GLN A 24 -4.83 -2.18 -8.14
C GLN A 24 -4.82 -2.30 -9.67
N LYS A 25 -5.36 -1.28 -10.37
CA LYS A 25 -5.43 -1.28 -11.83
C LYS A 25 -4.05 -1.35 -12.48
N LEU A 26 -3.05 -0.72 -11.87
CA LEU A 26 -1.68 -0.79 -12.35
C LEU A 26 -1.10 -2.20 -12.18
N ILE A 27 -1.27 -2.80 -11.00
CA ILE A 27 -0.84 -4.19 -10.73
C ILE A 27 -1.53 -5.17 -11.68
N ASP A 28 -2.85 -5.07 -11.84
CA ASP A 28 -3.63 -5.95 -12.73
C ASP A 28 -3.17 -5.86 -14.17
N ARG A 29 -2.89 -4.64 -14.66
CA ARG A 29 -2.37 -4.44 -16.02
C ARG A 29 -1.03 -5.11 -16.23
N GLN A 30 -0.10 -4.96 -15.29
CA GLN A 30 1.21 -5.61 -15.39
C GLN A 30 1.07 -7.12 -15.28
N TRP A 31 0.15 -7.59 -14.44
CA TRP A 31 -0.09 -9.02 -14.29
C TRP A 31 -0.69 -9.66 -15.54
N GLN A 32 -1.58 -8.95 -16.25
CA GLN A 32 -2.09 -9.40 -17.55
C GLN A 32 -0.99 -9.56 -18.58
N ILE A 33 0.06 -8.72 -18.55
CA ILE A 33 1.23 -8.86 -19.42
C ILE A 33 1.99 -10.15 -19.08
N VAL A 34 2.19 -10.44 -17.79
CA VAL A 34 2.81 -11.69 -17.33
C VAL A 34 2.01 -12.91 -17.81
N GLU A 35 0.70 -12.93 -17.57
CA GLU A 35 -0.17 -14.07 -17.95
C GLU A 35 -0.17 -14.29 -19.47
N THR A 36 -0.31 -13.22 -20.25
CA THR A 36 -0.27 -13.29 -21.72
C THR A 36 1.09 -13.79 -22.22
N GLY A 37 2.18 -13.31 -21.62
CA GLY A 37 3.52 -13.72 -22.00
C GLY A 37 3.79 -15.20 -21.67
N VAL A 38 3.32 -15.68 -20.51
CA VAL A 38 3.43 -17.09 -20.15
C VAL A 38 2.64 -17.97 -21.11
N ASP A 39 1.42 -17.57 -21.46
CA ASP A 39 0.55 -18.34 -22.38
C ASP A 39 1.13 -18.41 -23.81
N ASN A 40 1.87 -17.38 -24.24
CA ASN A 40 2.50 -17.31 -25.56
C ASN A 40 3.92 -17.87 -25.60
N ASP A 41 4.46 -18.33 -24.48
CA ASP A 41 5.87 -18.72 -24.33
C ASP A 41 6.85 -17.60 -24.75
N ASP A 42 6.53 -16.37 -24.35
CA ASP A 42 7.37 -15.19 -24.58
C ASP A 42 8.72 -15.29 -23.84
N ASP A 43 9.66 -14.44 -24.25
CA ASP A 43 11.01 -14.37 -23.69
C ASP A 43 11.02 -14.26 -22.15
N GLU A 44 11.83 -15.11 -21.52
CA GLU A 44 11.90 -15.24 -20.06
C GLU A 44 12.37 -13.96 -19.36
N ASN A 45 13.25 -13.18 -20.00
CA ASN A 45 13.72 -11.93 -19.45
C ASN A 45 12.63 -10.85 -19.53
N ALA A 46 11.86 -10.78 -20.61
CA ALA A 46 10.75 -9.83 -20.73
C ALA A 46 9.67 -10.05 -19.65
N ILE A 47 9.33 -11.31 -19.38
CA ILE A 47 8.39 -11.67 -18.30
C ILE A 47 9.01 -11.36 -16.93
N ALA A 48 10.28 -11.69 -16.73
CA ALA A 48 10.99 -11.41 -15.49
C ALA A 48 11.12 -9.89 -15.19
N GLU A 49 11.39 -9.06 -16.19
CA GLU A 49 11.38 -7.59 -16.07
C GLU A 49 10.02 -7.06 -15.63
N THR A 50 8.95 -7.62 -16.18
CA THR A 50 7.57 -7.26 -15.80
C THR A 50 7.30 -7.67 -14.35
N ILE A 51 7.72 -8.87 -13.92
CA ILE A 51 7.59 -9.31 -12.52
C ILE A 51 8.39 -8.41 -11.57
N ILE A 52 9.62 -8.04 -11.93
CA ILE A 52 10.45 -7.09 -11.17
C ILE A 52 9.73 -5.75 -11.04
N THR A 53 9.08 -5.28 -12.10
CA THR A 53 8.30 -4.03 -12.07
C THR A 53 7.16 -4.12 -11.06
N ILE A 54 6.39 -5.22 -11.05
CA ILE A 54 5.30 -5.44 -10.09
C ILE A 54 5.86 -5.49 -8.66
N PHE A 55 6.97 -6.20 -8.47
CA PHE A 55 7.65 -6.29 -7.17
C PHE A 55 8.11 -4.91 -6.67
N GLN A 56 8.72 -4.10 -7.52
CA GLN A 56 9.16 -2.74 -7.18
C GLN A 56 7.98 -1.82 -6.86
N LEU A 57 6.87 -1.92 -7.59
CA LEU A 57 5.65 -1.16 -7.29
C LEU A 57 5.13 -1.50 -5.89
N ALA A 58 4.99 -2.79 -5.55
CA ALA A 58 4.55 -3.24 -4.23
C ALA A 58 5.52 -2.80 -3.13
N LEU A 59 6.83 -2.96 -3.35
CA LEU A 59 7.85 -2.61 -2.37
C LEU A 59 7.90 -1.10 -2.10
N ASN A 60 7.83 -0.28 -3.15
CA ASN A 60 7.81 1.17 -3.04
C ASN A 60 6.58 1.64 -2.23
N GLU A 61 5.42 1.02 -2.48
CA GLU A 61 4.22 1.37 -1.72
C GLU A 61 4.33 0.93 -0.25
N GLN A 62 4.89 -0.26 0.01
CA GLN A 62 5.18 -0.71 1.38
C GLN A 62 6.11 0.27 2.12
N VAL A 63 7.19 0.70 1.48
CA VAL A 63 8.15 1.66 2.05
C VAL A 63 7.47 3.01 2.30
N LYS A 64 6.63 3.48 1.38
CA LYS A 64 5.87 4.72 1.54
C LYS A 64 4.90 4.63 2.72
N MET A 65 4.20 3.50 2.88
CA MET A 65 3.30 3.27 4.01
C MET A 65 4.05 3.27 5.33
N VAL A 66 5.17 2.53 5.43
CA VAL A 66 5.98 2.44 6.66
C VAL A 66 6.66 3.77 6.99
N SER A 67 7.15 4.51 6.00
CA SER A 67 7.82 5.80 6.21
C SER A 67 6.86 6.93 6.55
N THR A 68 5.60 6.86 6.10
CA THR A 68 4.63 7.96 6.30
C THR A 68 3.62 7.69 7.42
N PHE A 69 3.41 6.43 7.83
CA PHE A 69 2.46 6.08 8.88
C PHE A 69 3.11 5.30 10.03
N ASP A 70 3.38 5.98 11.14
CA ASP A 70 3.66 5.34 12.43
C ASP A 70 2.31 5.07 13.14
N SER A 71 1.86 3.81 13.08
CA SER A 71 0.61 3.36 13.70
C SER A 71 0.56 3.63 15.21
N LYS A 72 1.71 3.51 15.90
CA LYS A 72 1.82 3.81 17.33
C LYS A 72 1.74 5.32 17.59
N ALA A 73 2.29 6.15 16.72
CA ALA A 73 2.09 7.61 16.81
C ALA A 73 0.65 8.01 16.54
N TYR A 74 -0.03 7.35 15.60
CA TYR A 74 -1.43 7.60 15.30
C TYR A 74 -2.37 7.20 16.44
N GLU A 75 -2.21 6.02 17.04
CA GLU A 75 -2.97 5.61 18.23
C GLU A 75 -2.76 6.57 19.41
N ARG A 76 -1.51 6.96 19.68
CA ARG A 76 -1.20 7.97 20.72
C ARG A 76 -1.92 9.29 20.43
N ALA A 77 -1.91 9.75 19.18
CA ALA A 77 -2.58 10.98 18.77
C ALA A 77 -4.12 10.92 18.91
N LEU A 78 -4.73 9.77 18.63
CA LEU A 78 -6.16 9.55 18.84
C LEU A 78 -6.50 9.57 20.34
N ASN A 79 -5.73 8.85 21.17
CA ASN A 79 -5.96 8.77 22.61
C ASN A 79 -5.74 10.13 23.31
N ASP A 80 -4.74 10.90 22.90
CA ASP A 80 -4.50 12.26 23.39
C ASP A 80 -5.64 13.24 23.01
N SER A 81 -6.33 12.99 21.89
CA SER A 81 -7.46 13.81 21.46
C SER A 81 -8.79 13.43 22.13
N ALA A 82 -8.87 12.22 22.68
CA ALA A 82 -10.06 11.68 23.34
C ALA A 82 -10.13 12.02 24.84
N SER A 83 -9.00 12.26 25.49
CA SER A 83 -8.90 12.56 26.93
C SER A 83 -9.38 13.97 27.34
N ASP A 84 -9.64 14.85 26.38
CA ASP A 84 -9.99 16.26 26.61
C ASP A 84 -11.51 16.54 26.56
N LYS A 85 -12.34 15.50 26.75
CA LYS A 85 -13.80 15.57 26.57
C LYS A 85 -14.55 15.69 27.91
N GLY A 86 -14.56 16.90 28.47
CA GLY A 86 -15.73 17.39 29.21
C GLY A 86 -16.88 17.72 28.25
N ASP A 87 -18.10 17.90 28.78
CA ASP A 87 -19.36 18.13 28.04
C ASP A 87 -19.20 18.97 26.76
N VAL A 88 -19.36 18.31 25.61
CA VAL A 88 -19.11 18.89 24.28
C VAL A 88 -20.43 19.43 23.70
N PRO A 89 -20.57 20.76 23.48
CA PRO A 89 -21.78 21.34 22.87
C PRO A 89 -22.02 20.84 21.43
N GLU A 90 -23.29 20.71 21.02
CA GLU A 90 -23.76 20.06 19.78
C GLU A 90 -22.97 20.39 18.50
N LYS A 91 -22.57 21.65 18.31
CA LYS A 91 -21.79 22.06 17.12
C LYS A 91 -20.41 21.39 17.07
N LYS A 92 -19.76 21.24 18.23
CA LYS A 92 -18.50 20.49 18.36
C LYS A 92 -18.71 18.98 18.27
N ALA A 93 -19.91 18.48 18.59
CA ALA A 93 -20.26 17.07 18.37
C ALA A 93 -20.35 16.73 16.87
N PHE A 94 -20.85 17.65 16.05
CA PHE A 94 -20.88 17.49 14.59
C PHE A 94 -19.47 17.49 13.97
N ASP A 95 -18.61 18.42 14.41
CA ASP A 95 -17.19 18.43 14.01
C ASP A 95 -16.47 17.15 14.44
N PHE A 96 -16.81 16.63 15.62
CA PHE A 96 -16.28 15.36 16.13
C PHE A 96 -16.73 14.16 15.28
N LEU A 97 -18.00 14.09 14.89
CA LEU A 97 -18.51 13.03 14.01
C LEU A 97 -17.88 13.08 12.61
N ASN A 98 -17.69 14.28 12.05
CA ASN A 98 -17.02 14.45 10.77
C ASN A 98 -15.55 14.04 10.83
N ALA A 99 -14.84 14.38 11.93
CA ALA A 99 -13.49 13.90 12.16
C ALA A 99 -13.45 12.37 12.27
N ALA A 100 -14.34 11.75 13.05
CA ALA A 100 -14.40 10.29 13.20
C ALA A 100 -14.68 9.56 11.86
N LYS A 101 -15.57 10.12 11.01
CA LYS A 101 -15.82 9.57 9.67
C LYS A 101 -14.60 9.66 8.75
N SER A 102 -13.90 10.79 8.76
CA SER A 102 -12.66 10.96 8.00
C SER A 102 -11.57 9.99 8.46
N ASP A 103 -11.53 9.70 9.76
CA ASP A 103 -10.53 8.82 10.37
C ASP A 103 -10.79 7.36 10.01
N PHE A 104 -12.06 6.97 10.02
CA PHE A 104 -12.49 5.65 9.58
C PHE A 104 -12.23 5.41 8.09
N ALA A 105 -12.54 6.39 7.23
CA ALA A 105 -12.28 6.30 5.79
C ALA A 105 -10.79 6.17 5.47
N PHE A 106 -9.93 6.94 6.15
CA PHE A 106 -8.48 6.81 6.03
C PHE A 106 -7.98 5.44 6.49
N GLY A 107 -8.39 4.99 7.69
CA GLY A 107 -7.97 3.69 8.21
C GLY A 107 -8.38 2.53 7.29
N HIS A 108 -9.57 2.63 6.69
CA HIS A 108 -10.04 1.67 5.70
C HIS A 108 -9.20 1.69 4.41
N ALA A 109 -8.95 2.85 3.82
CA ALA A 109 -8.14 2.97 2.60
C ALA A 109 -6.69 2.51 2.81
N PHE A 110 -6.08 2.91 3.94
CA PHE A 110 -4.73 2.45 4.32
C PHE A 110 -4.68 0.93 4.46
N HIS A 111 -5.65 0.34 5.17
CA HIS A 111 -5.69 -1.11 5.35
C HIS A 111 -5.87 -1.86 4.03
N ARG A 112 -6.70 -1.35 3.11
CA ARG A 112 -6.87 -1.95 1.79
C ARG A 112 -5.61 -1.85 0.93
N MET A 113 -4.87 -0.73 1.01
CA MET A 113 -3.57 -0.63 0.35
C MET A 113 -2.58 -1.66 0.91
N ASP A 114 -2.55 -1.84 2.24
CA ASP A 114 -1.68 -2.82 2.91
C ASP A 114 -1.99 -4.25 2.45
N GLN A 115 -3.28 -4.62 2.42
CA GLN A 115 -3.74 -5.91 1.92
C GLN A 115 -3.34 -6.12 0.45
N LEU A 116 -3.55 -5.12 -0.41
CA LEU A 116 -3.18 -5.20 -1.81
C LEU A 116 -1.68 -5.41 -2.01
N VAL A 117 -0.83 -4.72 -1.24
CA VAL A 117 0.62 -4.94 -1.24
C VAL A 117 0.96 -6.37 -0.83
N ILE A 118 0.40 -6.86 0.29
CA ILE A 118 0.65 -8.21 0.80
C ILE A 118 0.22 -9.28 -0.22
N GLU A 119 -0.98 -9.15 -0.79
CA GLU A 119 -1.53 -10.06 -1.79
C GLU A 119 -0.70 -10.07 -3.07
N THR A 120 -0.20 -8.89 -3.51
CA THR A 120 0.67 -8.77 -4.68
C THR A 120 1.99 -9.52 -4.46
N LEU A 121 2.63 -9.32 -3.30
CA LEU A 121 3.88 -10.01 -2.96
C LEU A 121 3.68 -11.53 -2.85
N ASP A 122 2.56 -11.98 -2.30
CA ASP A 122 2.25 -13.41 -2.23
C ASP A 122 1.98 -14.00 -3.63
N ARG A 123 1.28 -13.28 -4.50
CA ARG A 123 1.04 -13.69 -5.89
C ARG A 123 2.34 -13.88 -6.65
N ILE A 124 3.30 -12.96 -6.51
CA ILE A 124 4.66 -13.08 -7.07
C ILE A 124 5.34 -14.35 -6.54
N ARG A 125 5.29 -14.58 -5.22
CA ARG A 125 5.88 -15.77 -4.59
C ARG A 125 5.29 -17.07 -5.14
N VAL A 126 3.96 -17.14 -5.26
CA VAL A 126 3.26 -18.30 -5.81
C VAL A 126 3.64 -18.52 -7.28
N PHE A 127 3.65 -17.44 -8.07
CA PHE A 127 4.06 -17.49 -9.48
C PHE A 127 5.47 -18.06 -9.65
N MET A 128 6.46 -17.52 -8.92
CA MET A 128 7.85 -17.99 -9.02
C MET A 128 8.00 -19.47 -8.66
N ARG A 129 7.23 -19.96 -7.68
CA ARG A 129 7.20 -21.39 -7.34
C ARG A 129 6.57 -22.26 -8.43
N GLN A 130 5.54 -21.75 -9.10
CA GLN A 130 4.86 -22.45 -10.18
C GLN A 130 5.71 -22.50 -11.45
N TYR A 131 6.51 -21.45 -11.70
CA TYR A 131 7.32 -21.32 -12.91
C TYR A 131 8.80 -21.02 -12.57
N PRO A 132 9.60 -22.05 -12.23
CA PRO A 132 10.97 -21.88 -11.76
C PRO A 132 11.91 -21.15 -12.73
N ARG A 133 11.68 -21.28 -14.05
CA ARG A 133 12.46 -20.59 -15.09
C ARG A 133 12.45 -19.06 -14.91
N TYR A 134 11.30 -18.50 -14.57
CA TYR A 134 11.18 -17.06 -14.32
C TYR A 134 11.74 -16.66 -12.96
N GLU A 135 11.76 -17.54 -11.94
CA GLU A 135 12.43 -17.26 -10.67
C GLU A 135 13.93 -17.03 -10.88
N GLU A 136 14.57 -17.88 -11.69
CA GLU A 136 15.99 -17.76 -12.01
C GLU A 136 16.29 -16.50 -12.84
N ALA A 137 15.47 -16.20 -13.85
CA ALA A 137 15.58 -14.98 -14.65
C ALA A 137 15.40 -13.72 -13.78
N VAL A 138 14.38 -13.67 -12.90
CA VAL A 138 14.14 -12.56 -11.97
C VAL A 138 15.33 -12.37 -11.03
N ARG A 139 15.87 -13.44 -10.43
CA ARG A 139 17.05 -13.34 -9.56
C ARG A 139 18.26 -12.80 -10.30
N THR A 140 18.49 -13.27 -11.52
CA THR A 140 19.62 -12.86 -12.35
C THR A 140 19.53 -11.38 -12.72
N LEU A 141 18.40 -10.95 -13.26
CA LEU A 141 18.15 -9.55 -13.61
C LEU A 141 18.22 -8.64 -12.38
N TRP A 142 17.62 -9.05 -11.25
CA TRP A 142 17.69 -8.28 -10.01
C TRP A 142 19.13 -8.06 -9.56
N HIS A 143 19.97 -9.09 -9.63
CA HIS A 143 21.38 -8.99 -9.26
C HIS A 143 22.14 -8.02 -10.17
N VAL A 144 21.93 -8.10 -11.49
CA VAL A 144 22.55 -7.19 -12.47
C VAL A 144 22.13 -5.74 -12.24
N MET A 145 20.87 -5.49 -11.91
CA MET A 145 20.35 -4.13 -11.69
C MET A 145 20.87 -3.46 -10.41
N HIS A 146 21.40 -4.23 -9.44
CA HIS A 146 21.79 -3.74 -8.11
C HIS A 146 23.27 -3.98 -7.77
N GLN A 147 24.11 -4.30 -8.75
CA GLN A 147 25.56 -4.24 -8.67
C GLN A 147 26.07 -2.84 -9.07
#